data_AF-R9KG82-F1
#
_entry.id   AF-R9KG82-F1
#
_cell.length_a   1.000
_cell.length_b   1.000
_cell.length_c   1.000
_cell.angle_alpha   90.00
_cell.angle_beta   90.00
_cell.angle_gamma   90.00
#
_symmetry.space_group_name_H-M   'P 1'
#
loop_
_entity.id
_entity.type
_entity.pdbx_description
1 polymer ?
#
loop_
_entity_poly.entity_id
_entity_poly.type
_entity_poly.pdbx_seq_one_letter_code
_entity_poly.pdbx_strand_id
1 'polypeptide(L)' 'MAKKTFGTSIDEKIIQDFKVACAQNNIPMNTVMELFMRAYANGRFKTEIQYEKNQLEEK' A
#
# COMPACT_ATOMS: atom_id res chain seq x y z
N MET A 1 -20.23 -12.25 0.27
CA MET A 1 -20.18 -10.83 0.70
C MET A 1 -20.00 -9.96 -0.54
N ALA A 2 -20.69 -8.82 -0.64
CA ALA A 2 -20.58 -7.93 -1.79
C ALA A 2 -19.20 -7.26 -1.85
N LYS A 3 -18.56 -7.24 -3.03
CA LYS A 3 -17.31 -6.50 -3.26
C LYS A 3 -17.64 -5.02 -3.47
N LYS A 4 -16.87 -4.13 -2.83
CA LYS A 4 -16.96 -2.68 -3.03
C LYS A 4 -15.67 -2.17 -3.65
N THR A 5 -15.77 -1.15 -4.50
CA THR A 5 -14.61 -0.46 -5.06
C THR A 5 -13.80 0.21 -3.96
N PHE A 6 -12.48 0.03 -4.00
CA PHE A 6 -11.53 0.73 -3.13
C PHE A 6 -10.87 1.86 -3.95
N GLY A 7 -11.07 3.11 -3.52
CA GLY A 7 -10.54 4.29 -4.20
C GLY A 7 -9.81 5.20 -3.22
N THR A 8 -8.54 5.48 -3.50
CA THR A 8 -7.65 6.36 -2.72
C THR A 8 -6.63 7.00 -3.66
N SER A 9 -6.17 8.21 -3.36
CA SER A 9 -5.10 8.85 -4.12
C SER A 9 -3.74 8.24 -3.77
N ILE A 10 -3.04 7.73 -4.77
CA ILE A 10 -1.69 7.18 -4.67
C ILE A 10 -0.92 7.72 -5.88
N ASP A 11 0.39 7.95 -5.72
CA ASP A 11 1.28 8.34 -6.81
C ASP A 11 1.15 7.39 -8.02
N GLU A 12 1.06 7.98 -9.21
CA GLU A 12 0.80 7.25 -10.45
C GLU A 12 1.91 6.24 -10.77
N LYS A 13 3.17 6.61 -10.52
CA LYS A 13 4.31 5.73 -10.76
C LYS A 13 4.27 4.54 -9.80
N ILE A 14 3.94 4.76 -8.53
CA ILE A 14 3.79 3.68 -7.54
C ILE A 14 2.69 2.70 -7.97
N ILE A 15 1.53 3.21 -8.41
CA ILE A 15 0.45 2.35 -8.92
C ILE A 15 0.92 1.54 -10.13
N GLN A 16 1.63 2.17 -11.06
CA GLN A 16 2.08 1.52 -12.30
C GLN A 16 3.12 0.42 -12.01
N ASP A 17 4.11 0.71 -11.18
CA ASP A 17 5.13 -0.26 -10.77
C ASP A 17 4.48 -1.46 -10.06
N PHE A 18 3.51 -1.19 -9.18
CA PHE A 18 2.76 -2.25 -8.50
C PHE A 18 1.95 -3.12 -9.48
N LYS A 19 1.29 -2.52 -10.49
CA LYS A 19 0.56 -3.25 -11.54
C LYS A 19 1.49 -4.15 -12.36
N VAL A 20 2.67 -3.64 -12.76
CA VAL A 20 3.67 -4.41 -13.50
C VAL A 20 4.15 -5.60 -12.69
N ALA A 21 4.46 -5.40 -11.41
CA ALA A 21 4.87 -6.49 -10.51
C ALA A 21 3.76 -7.56 -10.36
N CYS A 22 2.50 -7.14 -10.20
CA CYS A 22 1.37 -8.06 -10.16
C CYS A 22 1.26 -8.91 -11.44
N ALA A 23 1.41 -8.27 -12.61
CA ALA A 23 1.35 -8.93 -13.91
C ALA A 23 2.51 -9.93 -14.10
N GLN A 24 3.75 -9.56 -13.73
CA GLN A 24 4.91 -10.44 -13.79
C GLN A 24 4.74 -11.72 -12.95
N ASN A 25 4.02 -11.61 -11.83
CA ASN A 25 3.75 -12.73 -10.94
C ASN A 25 2.46 -13.50 -11.30
N ASN A 26 1.74 -13.11 -12.37
CA ASN A 26 0.43 -13.66 -12.75
C ASN A 26 -0.63 -13.60 -11.63
N ILE A 27 -0.59 -12.56 -10.78
CA ILE A 27 -1.57 -12.37 -9.71
C ILE A 27 -2.37 -11.09 -9.96
N PRO A 28 -3.72 -11.12 -9.96
CA PRO A 28 -4.52 -9.91 -10.09
C PRO A 28 -4.25 -8.90 -8.98
N MET A 29 -4.12 -7.62 -9.33
CA MET A 29 -3.86 -6.51 -8.38
C MET A 29 -4.82 -6.52 -7.17
N ASN A 30 -6.11 -6.73 -7.42
CA ASN A 30 -7.12 -6.80 -6.36
C ASN A 30 -6.86 -7.95 -5.37
N THR A 31 -6.37 -9.10 -5.84
CA THR A 31 -6.03 -10.23 -4.98
C THR A 31 -4.87 -9.89 -4.06
N VAL A 32 -3.83 -9.22 -4.59
CA VAL A 32 -2.68 -8.78 -3.80
C VAL A 32 -3.08 -7.75 -2.75
N MET A 33 -3.90 -6.76 -3.13
CA MET A 33 -4.46 -5.77 -2.20
C MET A 33 -5.29 -6.41 -1.09
N GLU A 34 -6.24 -7.29 -1.43
CA GLU A 34 -7.04 -8.01 -0.43
C GLU A 34 -6.16 -8.83 0.51
N LEU A 35 -5.12 -9.49 0.00
CA LEU A 35 -4.18 -10.28 0.81
C LEU A 35 -3.45 -9.38 1.82
N PHE A 36 -2.91 -8.25 1.37
CA PHE A 36 -2.24 -7.31 2.25
C PHE A 36 -3.20 -6.70 3.27
N MET A 37 -4.39 -6.26 2.87
CA MET A 37 -5.39 -5.72 3.80
C MET A 37 -5.76 -6.74 4.89
N ARG A 38 -5.96 -8.01 4.54
CA ARG A 38 -6.24 -9.08 5.52
C ARG A 38 -5.06 -9.35 6.43
N ALA A 39 -3.85 -9.41 5.88
CA ALA A 39 -2.66 -9.69 6.65
C ALA A 39 -2.36 -8.54 7.64
N TYR A 40 -2.53 -7.29 7.23
CA TYR A 40 -2.45 -6.12 8.10
C TYR A 40 -3.48 -6.16 9.23
N ALA A 41 -4.76 -6.37 8.89
CA ALA A 41 -5.85 -6.44 9.86
C ALA A 41 -5.69 -7.57 10.88
N ASN A 42 -5.05 -8.67 10.48
CA ASN A 42 -4.75 -9.81 11.36
C ASN A 42 -3.41 -9.67 12.11
N GLY A 43 -2.75 -8.52 12.04
CA GLY A 43 -1.49 -8.27 12.76
C GLY A 43 -0.29 -9.05 12.23
N ARG A 44 -0.33 -9.54 10.98
CA ARG A 44 0.80 -10.25 10.36
C ARG A 44 1.95 -9.32 9.98
N PHE A 45 1.68 -8.03 9.88
CA PHE A 45 2.70 -6.98 9.79
C PHE A 45 2.17 -5.70 10.44
N LYS A 46 3.10 -4.84 10.88
CA LYS A 46 2.82 -3.55 11.51
C LYS A 46 3.54 -2.46 10.74
N THR A 47 2.89 -1.31 10.62
CA THR A 47 3.50 -0.11 10.04
C THR A 47 3.93 0.80 11.19
N GLU A 48 5.22 1.16 11.22
CA GLU A 48 5.73 2.19 12.12
C GLU A 48 5.92 3.47 11.33
N ILE A 49 5.32 4.57 11.79
CA ILE A 49 5.51 5.89 11.21
C ILE A 49 6.45 6.64 12.16
N GLN A 50 7.68 6.86 11.71
CA GLN A 50 8.64 7.70 12.42
C GLN A 50 8.65 9.06 11.75
N TYR A 51 8.27 10.10 12.50
CA TYR A 51 8.44 11.47 12.06
C TYR A 51 9.84 11.92 12.46
N GLU A 52 10.76 11.97 11.50
CA GLU A 52 11.99 12.74 11.69
C GLU A 52 11.58 14.22 11.75
N LYS A 53 11.68 14.84 12.93
CA LYS A 53 11.62 16.30 13.01
C LYS A 53 12.83 16.82 12.23
N ASN A 54 12.61 17.31 11.01
CA ASN A 54 13.58 18.17 10.36
C ASN A 54 13.91 19.30 11.33
N GLN A 55 15.17 19.37 11.75
CA GLN A 55 15.74 20.49 12.50
C GLN A 55 15.72 21.73 11.60
N LEU A 56 14.60 22.44 11.58
CA LEU A 56 14.52 23.82 11.13
C LEU A 56 14.06 24.66 12.32
N GLU A 57 14.92 24.74 13.34
CA GLU A 57 14.91 25.84 14.30
C GLU A 57 16.28 26.54 14.22
N GLU A 58 16.20 27.73 13.63
CA GLU A 58 16.95 28.96 13.97
C GLU A 58 18.46 29.07 13.65
N LYS A 59 18.77 29.91 12.67
CA LYS A 59 19.71 31.03 12.81
C LYS A 59 19.18 32.28 12.14
#